data_AF-A0A6H5KKQ5-F1
#
_entry.id   AF-A0A6H5KKQ5-F1
#
_cell.length_a   1.000
_cell.length_b   1.000
_cell.length_c   1.000
_cell.angle_alpha   90.00
_cell.angle_beta   90.00
_cell.angle_gamma   90.00
#
_symmetry.space_group_name_H-M   'P 1'
#
loop_
_entity.id
_entity.type
_entity.pdbx_description
1 polymer ?
#
loop_
_entity_poly.entity_id
_entity_poly.type
_entity_poly.pdbx_seq_one_letter_code
_entity_poly.pdbx_strand_id
1 'polypeptide(L)'
;MLLSMSLAGLPFVGADVGGFFGDPSAELFLRWMQAAAYQPFFRSHAHHDSKRREPWVYGDPWTARVRSVVMARYALLPYWYTLFQEASDTGMPMMRPMWVQYPGDANTFDMDNQWMAGADLLVKPVVTEGATVADVYFPGVAEGCSGTTTTSTASLWYDVETLQVVEVTGPGEFRSIDAPVDKIPVFQRGGSIVPRKQRLRRSSLMMAGDPYTLVVALDDGGRADGNLYLDDEESYDYRDTEGGGGRTTRRFSFEGGVLTGRAVEGSGTYSPANTIERVVIVGVNAAPSSVTLHMPAAAGTASSLDFTYDALTRVVTVRKPDVCVADDFDLTLSFAAGSTS
;
A
#
# COMPACT_ATOMS: atom_id res chain seq x y z
N MET A 1 -18.86 5.40 -10.75
CA MET A 1 -19.67 4.24 -10.30
C MET A 1 -19.13 3.62 -9.01
N LEU A 2 -17.91 3.05 -9.00
CA LEU A 2 -17.41 2.37 -7.81
C LEU A 2 -17.26 3.32 -6.60
N LEU A 3 -16.71 4.52 -6.83
CA LEU A 3 -16.61 5.56 -5.80
C LEU A 3 -17.95 5.94 -5.17
N SER A 4 -19.00 6.11 -5.98
CA SER A 4 -20.34 6.42 -5.47
C SER A 4 -20.94 5.27 -4.64
N MET A 5 -20.67 4.02 -5.02
CA MET A 5 -21.09 2.85 -4.21
C MET A 5 -20.30 2.76 -2.90
N SER A 6 -18.99 3.01 -2.94
CA SER A 6 -18.15 3.02 -1.74
C SER A 6 -18.59 4.07 -0.74
N LEU A 7 -18.93 5.29 -1.19
CA LEU A 7 -19.52 6.32 -0.33
C LEU A 7 -20.89 5.96 0.23
N ALA A 8 -21.66 5.15 -0.49
CA ALA A 8 -22.98 4.66 -0.06
C ALA A 8 -22.90 3.48 0.93
N GLY A 9 -21.72 3.17 1.48
CA GLY A 9 -21.54 2.07 2.43
C GLY A 9 -21.45 0.69 1.79
N LEU A 10 -21.20 0.61 0.47
CA LEU A 10 -20.91 -0.63 -0.24
C LEU A 10 -19.41 -0.65 -0.62
N PRO A 11 -18.49 -1.00 0.31
CA PRO A 11 -17.05 -0.89 0.07
C PRO A 11 -16.50 -2.04 -0.78
N PHE A 12 -17.12 -3.22 -0.80
CA PHE A 12 -16.64 -4.37 -1.57
C PHE A 12 -17.18 -4.34 -3.01
N VAL A 13 -16.61 -3.46 -3.83
CA VAL A 13 -17.10 -3.15 -5.19
C VAL A 13 -16.05 -3.35 -6.27
N GLY A 14 -16.51 -3.62 -7.48
CA GLY A 14 -15.69 -3.81 -8.66
C GLY A 14 -16.53 -3.89 -9.93
N ALA A 15 -15.87 -3.87 -11.08
CA ALA A 15 -16.50 -4.05 -12.39
C ALA A 15 -15.86 -5.24 -13.12
N ASP A 16 -16.62 -5.87 -14.02
CA ASP A 16 -16.14 -7.04 -14.78
C ASP A 16 -14.93 -6.68 -15.64
N VAL A 17 -13.78 -7.26 -15.32
CA VAL A 17 -12.53 -6.95 -16.01
C VAL A 17 -12.52 -7.49 -17.43
N GLY A 18 -12.29 -6.57 -18.37
CA GLY A 18 -12.41 -6.77 -19.81
C GLY A 18 -13.79 -6.40 -20.37
N GLY A 19 -14.79 -6.13 -19.51
CA GLY A 19 -16.14 -5.75 -19.91
C GLY A 19 -17.01 -6.95 -20.26
N PHE A 20 -18.24 -6.98 -19.76
CA PHE A 20 -19.08 -8.17 -19.87
C PHE A 20 -19.39 -8.55 -21.32
N PHE A 21 -19.79 -7.58 -22.15
CA PHE A 21 -20.09 -7.78 -23.57
C PHE A 21 -18.90 -7.43 -24.48
N GLY A 22 -18.79 -8.16 -25.58
CA GLY A 22 -17.79 -7.93 -26.63
C GLY A 22 -16.43 -8.57 -26.34
N ASP A 23 -15.47 -8.26 -27.20
CA ASP A 23 -14.11 -8.80 -27.17
C ASP A 23 -13.11 -7.64 -27.03
N PRO A 24 -12.53 -7.40 -25.84
CA PRO A 24 -11.56 -6.32 -25.67
C PRO A 24 -10.26 -6.61 -26.43
N SER A 25 -9.57 -5.56 -26.88
CA SER A 25 -8.19 -5.68 -27.35
C SER A 25 -7.27 -6.10 -26.20
N ALA A 26 -6.07 -6.60 -26.51
CA ALA A 26 -5.09 -6.97 -25.49
C ALA A 26 -4.67 -5.76 -24.62
N GLU A 27 -4.57 -4.57 -25.22
CA GLU A 27 -4.30 -3.34 -24.51
C GLU A 27 -5.46 -2.98 -23.56
N LEU A 28 -6.70 -2.99 -24.05
CA LEU A 28 -7.87 -2.68 -23.23
C LEU A 28 -8.00 -3.67 -22.07
N PHE A 29 -7.81 -4.97 -22.32
CA PHE A 29 -7.84 -5.98 -21.26
C PHE A 29 -6.76 -5.73 -20.21
N LEU A 30 -5.53 -5.40 -20.62
CA LEU A 30 -4.45 -5.07 -19.71
C LEU A 30 -4.75 -3.81 -18.89
N ARG A 31 -5.15 -2.70 -19.53
CA ARG A 31 -5.51 -1.45 -18.84
C ARG A 31 -6.65 -1.66 -17.84
N TRP A 32 -7.61 -2.53 -18.17
CA TRP A 32 -8.68 -2.92 -17.25
C TRP A 32 -8.15 -3.74 -16.07
N MET A 33 -7.27 -4.71 -16.31
CA MET A 33 -6.61 -5.45 -15.23
C MET A 33 -5.83 -4.50 -14.32
N GLN A 34 -5.09 -3.53 -14.88
CA GLN A 34 -4.33 -2.53 -14.12
C GLN A 34 -5.23 -1.68 -13.22
N ALA A 35 -6.35 -1.18 -13.75
CA ALA A 35 -7.32 -0.43 -12.97
C ALA A 35 -7.95 -1.28 -11.84
N ALA A 36 -8.37 -2.50 -12.17
CA ALA A 36 -9.11 -3.38 -11.27
C ALA A 36 -8.23 -4.08 -10.23
N ALA A 37 -6.93 -4.22 -10.46
CA ALA A 37 -5.97 -4.68 -9.45
C ALA A 37 -5.99 -3.81 -8.20
N TYR A 38 -6.38 -2.54 -8.34
CA TYR A 38 -6.56 -1.62 -7.23
C TYR A 38 -8.03 -1.43 -6.82
N GLN A 39 -9.00 -2.15 -7.40
CA GLN A 39 -10.39 -2.09 -6.93
C GLN A 39 -10.66 -3.14 -5.84
N PRO A 40 -11.54 -2.89 -4.86
CA PRO A 40 -11.81 -3.84 -3.78
C PRO A 40 -12.17 -5.26 -4.27
N PHE A 41 -13.12 -5.37 -5.21
CA PHE A 41 -13.47 -6.61 -5.89
C PHE A 41 -12.80 -6.70 -7.27
N PHE A 42 -11.99 -7.74 -7.47
CA PHE A 42 -11.20 -7.92 -8.68
C PHE A 42 -11.58 -9.24 -9.38
N ARG A 43 -12.41 -9.16 -10.42
CA ARG A 43 -12.90 -10.32 -11.18
C ARG A 43 -12.91 -10.05 -12.68
N SER A 44 -12.29 -10.93 -13.46
CA SER A 44 -12.58 -11.01 -14.90
C SER A 44 -13.76 -11.94 -15.14
N HIS A 45 -14.71 -11.49 -15.96
CA HIS A 45 -15.93 -12.22 -16.28
C HIS A 45 -16.44 -11.83 -17.67
N ALA A 46 -17.15 -12.70 -18.39
CA ALA A 46 -17.53 -12.52 -19.80
C ALA A 46 -18.91 -13.09 -20.13
N HIS A 47 -19.57 -12.49 -21.11
CA HIS A 47 -20.77 -13.03 -21.72
C HIS A 47 -20.48 -14.34 -22.48
N HIS A 48 -21.49 -15.20 -22.64
CA HIS A 48 -21.31 -16.52 -23.27
C HIS A 48 -20.90 -16.43 -24.75
N ASP A 49 -21.27 -15.35 -25.44
CA ASP A 49 -20.89 -15.11 -26.84
C ASP A 49 -19.51 -14.46 -27.03
N SER A 50 -18.88 -14.00 -25.94
CA SER A 50 -17.54 -13.42 -26.01
C SER A 50 -16.49 -14.51 -26.24
N LYS A 51 -15.39 -14.14 -26.92
CA LYS A 51 -14.23 -15.01 -27.07
C LYS A 51 -13.61 -15.32 -25.71
N ARG A 52 -12.94 -16.48 -25.64
CA ARG A 52 -12.09 -16.83 -24.51
C ARG A 52 -11.01 -15.77 -24.33
N ARG A 53 -10.78 -15.38 -23.08
CA ARG A 53 -9.89 -14.28 -22.71
C ARG A 53 -9.27 -14.48 -21.33
N GLU A 54 -9.07 -15.73 -20.95
CA GLU A 54 -8.16 -16.02 -19.84
C GLU A 54 -6.83 -15.30 -20.09
N PRO A 55 -6.15 -14.77 -19.06
CA PRO A 55 -5.00 -13.87 -19.24
C PRO A 55 -3.90 -14.33 -20.19
N TRP A 56 -3.72 -15.65 -20.35
CA TRP A 56 -2.71 -16.26 -21.22
C TRP A 56 -3.11 -16.36 -22.70
N VAL A 57 -4.38 -16.10 -23.05
CA VAL A 57 -4.88 -16.23 -24.44
C VAL A 57 -4.30 -15.15 -25.36
N TYR A 58 -3.96 -13.97 -24.82
CA TYR A 58 -3.41 -12.86 -25.60
C TYR A 58 -1.94 -13.07 -26.03
N GLY A 59 -1.25 -14.11 -25.54
CA GLY A 59 0.16 -14.36 -25.80
C GLY A 59 1.09 -13.36 -25.15
N ASP A 60 2.41 -13.50 -25.37
CA ASP A 60 3.39 -12.52 -24.95
C ASP A 60 3.48 -11.34 -25.95
N PRO A 61 3.77 -10.10 -25.49
CA PRO A 61 4.17 -9.73 -24.13
C PRO A 61 2.99 -9.52 -23.15
N TRP A 62 1.73 -9.66 -23.60
CA TRP A 62 0.54 -9.33 -22.81
C TRP A 62 0.38 -10.24 -21.58
N THR A 63 0.66 -11.53 -21.72
CA THR A 63 0.60 -12.49 -20.61
C THR A 63 1.55 -12.10 -19.48
N ALA A 64 2.79 -11.74 -19.82
CA ALA A 64 3.76 -11.24 -18.84
C ALA A 64 3.31 -9.94 -18.16
N ARG A 65 2.73 -9.01 -18.91
CA ARG A 65 2.18 -7.75 -18.37
C ARG A 65 0.99 -8.00 -17.44
N VAL A 66 0.05 -8.85 -17.81
CA VAL A 66 -1.08 -9.19 -16.93
C VAL A 66 -0.59 -9.91 -15.67
N ARG A 67 0.46 -10.73 -15.78
CA ARG A 67 1.09 -11.37 -14.62
C ARG A 67 1.65 -10.35 -13.63
N SER A 68 2.35 -9.30 -14.09
CA SER A 68 2.90 -8.28 -13.19
C SER A 68 1.78 -7.53 -12.43
N VAL A 69 0.65 -7.27 -13.09
CA VAL A 69 -0.54 -6.68 -12.46
C VAL A 69 -1.10 -7.56 -11.35
N VAL A 70 -1.28 -8.87 -11.60
CA VAL A 70 -1.75 -9.83 -10.59
C VAL A 70 -0.75 -9.93 -9.43
N MET A 71 0.54 -9.93 -9.73
CA MET A 71 1.62 -9.93 -8.74
C MET A 71 1.56 -8.68 -7.84
N ALA A 72 1.32 -7.49 -8.40
CA ALA A 72 1.16 -6.26 -7.63
C ALA A 72 -0.05 -6.33 -6.68
N ARG A 73 -1.20 -6.84 -7.14
CA ARG A 73 -2.37 -7.07 -6.28
C ARG A 73 -2.06 -8.06 -5.15
N TYR A 74 -1.43 -9.19 -5.46
CA TYR A 74 -1.09 -10.21 -4.47
C TYR A 74 -0.11 -9.68 -3.41
N ALA A 75 0.86 -8.86 -3.81
CA ALA A 75 1.78 -8.22 -2.89
C ALA A 75 1.07 -7.32 -1.86
N LEU A 76 -0.02 -6.67 -2.26
CA LEU A 76 -0.80 -5.74 -1.45
C LEU A 76 -1.93 -6.40 -0.66
N LEU A 77 -2.09 -7.74 -0.68
CA LEU A 77 -3.16 -8.40 0.09
C LEU A 77 -3.17 -8.03 1.58
N PRO A 78 -2.03 -7.92 2.29
CA PRO A 78 -2.02 -7.45 3.69
C PRO A 78 -2.64 -6.05 3.87
N TYR A 79 -2.32 -5.14 2.95
CA TYR A 79 -2.86 -3.78 2.96
C TYR A 79 -4.37 -3.81 2.69
N TRP A 80 -4.80 -4.52 1.64
CA TRP A 80 -6.22 -4.66 1.32
C TRP A 80 -7.03 -5.27 2.47
N TYR A 81 -6.50 -6.29 3.14
CA TYR A 81 -7.17 -6.94 4.26
C TYR A 81 -7.30 -6.01 5.48
N THR A 82 -6.26 -5.22 5.74
CA THR A 82 -6.30 -4.17 6.77
C THR A 82 -7.36 -3.10 6.44
N LEU A 83 -7.50 -2.69 5.18
CA LEU A 83 -8.55 -1.76 4.77
C LEU A 83 -9.96 -2.38 4.86
N PHE A 84 -10.12 -3.68 4.61
CA PHE A 84 -11.40 -4.37 4.82
C PHE A 84 -11.79 -4.35 6.30
N GLN A 85 -10.82 -4.56 7.19
CA GLN A 85 -11.07 -4.45 8.63
C GLN A 85 -11.43 -3.02 9.04
N GLU A 86 -10.71 -2.00 8.56
CA GLU A 86 -11.07 -0.59 8.80
C GLU A 86 -12.50 -0.28 8.32
N ALA A 87 -12.87 -0.75 7.13
CA ALA A 87 -14.21 -0.58 6.58
C ALA A 87 -15.28 -1.31 7.41
N SER A 88 -14.98 -2.49 7.92
CA SER A 88 -15.88 -3.26 8.80
C SER A 88 -16.11 -2.54 10.14
N ASP A 89 -15.06 -1.99 10.74
CA ASP A 89 -15.13 -1.40 12.08
C ASP A 89 -15.67 0.04 12.07
N THR A 90 -15.39 0.80 11.01
CA THR A 90 -15.67 2.26 10.97
C THR A 90 -16.63 2.68 9.87
N GLY A 91 -16.88 1.83 8.87
CA GLY A 91 -17.61 2.18 7.65
C GLY A 91 -16.80 3.02 6.65
N MET A 92 -15.54 3.37 6.96
CA MET A 92 -14.67 4.11 6.04
C MET A 92 -14.38 3.29 4.79
N PRO A 93 -14.70 3.77 3.57
CA PRO A 93 -14.48 2.97 2.36
C PRO A 93 -13.01 2.75 2.06
N MET A 94 -12.71 1.59 1.49
CA MET A 94 -11.36 1.25 1.02
C MET A 94 -10.98 2.04 -0.24
N MET A 95 -11.96 2.30 -1.12
CA MET A 95 -11.81 3.09 -2.34
C MET A 95 -12.43 4.47 -2.09
N ARG A 96 -11.60 5.50 -1.86
CA ARG A 96 -12.03 6.83 -1.42
C ARG A 96 -11.89 7.85 -2.55
N PRO A 97 -12.94 8.64 -2.86
CA PRO A 97 -12.75 9.86 -3.64
C PRO A 97 -11.70 10.75 -3.00
N MET A 98 -10.96 11.51 -3.81
CA MET A 98 -9.86 12.34 -3.32
C MET A 98 -10.31 13.28 -2.19
N TRP A 99 -11.47 13.92 -2.33
CA TRP A 99 -11.99 14.87 -1.34
C TRP A 99 -12.27 14.28 0.05
N VAL A 100 -12.42 12.95 0.18
CA VAL A 100 -12.56 12.31 1.50
C VAL A 100 -11.27 12.46 2.31
N GLN A 101 -10.12 12.42 1.64
CA GLN A 101 -8.82 12.61 2.28
C GLN A 101 -8.36 14.07 2.28
N TYR A 102 -8.86 14.87 1.32
CA TYR A 102 -8.48 16.27 1.11
C TYR A 102 -9.72 17.18 1.09
N PRO A 103 -10.47 17.29 2.19
CA PRO A 103 -11.75 18.01 2.21
C PRO A 103 -11.59 19.53 2.03
N GLY A 104 -10.43 20.09 2.35
CA GLY A 104 -10.09 21.51 2.12
C GLY A 104 -9.68 21.83 0.68
N ASP A 105 -9.45 20.83 -0.16
CA ASP A 105 -8.99 21.02 -1.54
C ASP A 105 -10.15 20.91 -2.53
N ALA A 106 -10.69 22.06 -2.93
CA ALA A 106 -11.83 22.15 -3.85
C ALA A 106 -11.59 21.52 -5.23
N ASN A 107 -10.33 21.39 -5.67
CA ASN A 107 -10.00 20.74 -6.95
C ASN A 107 -10.29 19.23 -6.94
N THR A 108 -10.56 18.65 -5.76
CA THR A 108 -10.81 17.21 -5.60
C THR A 108 -12.29 16.85 -5.65
N PHE A 109 -13.20 17.83 -5.64
CA PHE A 109 -14.63 17.59 -5.41
C PHE A 109 -15.34 16.94 -6.59
N ASP A 110 -14.95 17.29 -7.82
CA ASP A 110 -15.49 16.73 -9.06
C ASP A 110 -14.62 15.60 -9.65
N MET A 111 -13.53 15.24 -8.97
CA MET A 111 -12.58 14.24 -9.45
C MET A 111 -13.11 12.82 -9.28
N ASP A 112 -13.27 12.10 -10.39
CA ASP A 112 -13.77 10.73 -10.41
C ASP A 112 -12.86 9.73 -11.16
N ASN A 113 -11.75 10.22 -11.74
CA ASN A 113 -10.78 9.44 -12.52
C ASN A 113 -9.48 9.14 -11.76
N GLN A 114 -9.39 9.59 -10.50
CA GLN A 114 -8.31 9.35 -9.56
C GLN A 114 -8.91 9.20 -8.16
N TRP A 115 -8.32 8.34 -7.34
CA TRP A 115 -8.86 8.03 -6.02
C TRP A 115 -7.78 7.49 -5.08
N MET A 116 -8.09 7.40 -3.79
CA MET A 116 -7.21 6.87 -2.75
C MET A 116 -7.63 5.45 -2.35
N ALA A 117 -6.71 4.48 -2.39
CA ALA A 117 -6.84 3.21 -1.68
C ALA A 117 -6.42 3.41 -0.24
N GLY A 118 -7.39 3.32 0.66
CA GLY A 118 -7.22 3.72 2.05
C GLY A 118 -6.78 5.17 2.16
N ALA A 119 -5.84 5.43 3.06
CA ALA A 119 -5.24 6.75 3.23
C ALA A 119 -3.89 6.91 2.51
N ASP A 120 -3.36 5.85 1.91
CA ASP A 120 -1.91 5.76 1.66
C ASP A 120 -1.54 5.62 0.19
N LEU A 121 -2.42 5.09 -0.68
CA LEU A 121 -2.11 4.90 -2.09
C LEU A 121 -3.04 5.72 -2.98
N LEU A 122 -2.47 6.66 -3.75
CA LEU A 122 -3.17 7.36 -4.82
C LEU A 122 -3.11 6.50 -6.09
N VAL A 123 -4.25 6.31 -6.76
CA VAL A 123 -4.38 5.48 -7.95
C VAL A 123 -4.99 6.29 -9.10
N LYS A 124 -4.26 6.37 -10.23
CA LYS A 124 -4.71 7.00 -11.49
C LYS A 124 -4.56 6.01 -12.66
N PRO A 125 -5.57 5.16 -12.93
CA PRO A 125 -5.50 4.22 -14.03
C PRO A 125 -5.49 4.93 -15.39
N VAL A 126 -4.77 4.38 -16.38
CA VAL A 126 -4.85 4.84 -17.77
C VAL A 126 -6.07 4.22 -18.43
N VAL A 127 -7.00 5.06 -18.90
CA VAL A 127 -8.31 4.64 -19.45
C VAL A 127 -8.54 5.07 -20.90
N THR A 128 -7.50 5.59 -21.55
CA THR A 128 -7.53 6.03 -22.95
C THR A 128 -6.62 5.14 -23.79
N GLU A 129 -7.13 4.63 -24.91
CA GLU A 129 -6.38 3.79 -25.85
C GLU A 129 -5.16 4.54 -26.39
N GLY A 130 -4.01 3.87 -26.44
CA GLY A 130 -2.75 4.41 -26.95
C GLY A 130 -2.07 5.44 -26.04
N ALA A 131 -2.65 5.78 -24.89
CA ALA A 131 -2.06 6.75 -23.98
C ALA A 131 -0.80 6.19 -23.29
N THR A 132 0.26 6.99 -23.33
CA THR A 132 1.56 6.71 -22.71
C THR A 132 1.91 7.68 -21.58
N VAL A 133 0.99 8.59 -21.25
CA VAL A 133 1.13 9.62 -20.22
C VAL A 133 -0.19 9.69 -19.45
N ALA A 134 -0.12 9.91 -18.14
CA ALA A 134 -1.28 10.17 -17.29
C ALA A 134 -1.10 11.51 -16.57
N ASP A 135 -2.11 12.37 -16.63
CA ASP A 135 -2.14 13.59 -15.81
C ASP A 135 -2.70 13.25 -14.42
N VAL A 136 -1.80 13.25 -13.45
CA VAL A 136 -2.05 12.89 -12.05
C VAL A 136 -2.11 14.17 -11.21
N TYR A 137 -3.17 14.33 -10.42
CA TYR A 137 -3.25 15.43 -9.48
C TYR A 137 -2.63 15.03 -8.15
N PHE A 138 -1.61 15.74 -7.70
CA PHE A 138 -1.00 15.53 -6.41
C PHE A 138 -1.53 16.59 -5.43
N PRO A 139 -2.45 16.21 -4.51
CA PRO A 139 -3.04 17.14 -3.59
C PRO A 139 -2.00 17.65 -2.58
N GLY A 140 -2.31 18.78 -1.96
CA GLY A 140 -1.53 19.35 -0.87
C GLY A 140 -1.58 18.53 0.41
N VAL A 141 -1.38 19.18 1.55
CA VAL A 141 -1.44 18.52 2.87
C VAL A 141 -2.84 17.95 3.11
N ALA A 142 -2.91 16.70 3.55
CA ALA A 142 -4.18 16.08 3.93
C ALA A 142 -4.71 16.73 5.21
N GLU A 143 -5.90 17.34 5.16
CA GLU A 143 -6.51 18.02 6.31
C GLU A 143 -7.36 17.09 7.22
N GLY A 144 -7.14 15.77 7.12
CA GLY A 144 -7.61 14.80 8.12
C GLY A 144 -9.09 14.39 8.02
N CYS A 145 -9.31 13.12 7.67
CA CYS A 145 -10.43 12.32 8.19
C CYS A 145 -9.96 11.11 9.02
N SER A 146 -8.65 10.91 9.20
CA SER A 146 -8.10 9.94 10.17
C SER A 146 -7.37 10.72 11.27
N GLY A 147 -7.54 10.30 12.53
CA GLY A 147 -6.95 10.93 13.72
C GLY A 147 -5.42 10.88 13.81
N THR A 148 -4.72 10.87 12.67
CA THR A 148 -3.28 11.11 12.56
C THR A 148 -3.03 12.61 12.50
N THR A 149 -2.46 13.16 13.57
CA THR A 149 -1.92 14.52 13.63
C THR A 149 -0.71 14.62 12.69
N THR A 150 -0.96 14.83 11.40
CA THR A 150 0.12 15.15 10.46
C THR A 150 0.44 16.64 10.64
N THR A 151 1.64 16.93 11.15
CA THR A 151 2.23 18.28 11.14
C THR A 151 3.01 18.53 9.85
N SER A 152 2.75 17.73 8.81
CA SER A 152 3.39 17.83 7.51
C SER A 152 3.00 19.15 6.83
N THR A 153 3.98 19.80 6.23
CA THR A 153 3.80 21.07 5.52
C THR A 153 3.70 20.89 4.00
N ALA A 154 4.02 19.69 3.51
CA ALA A 154 3.90 19.30 2.10
C ALA A 154 3.65 17.79 1.95
N SER A 155 2.76 17.41 1.03
CA SER A 155 2.55 16.00 0.68
C SER A 155 3.64 15.52 -0.28
N LEU A 156 4.55 14.70 0.22
CA LEU A 156 5.45 13.89 -0.61
C LEU A 156 4.69 12.70 -1.18
N TRP A 157 5.02 12.31 -2.40
CA TRP A 157 4.45 11.14 -3.06
C TRP A 157 5.57 10.31 -3.66
N TYR A 158 5.48 8.99 -3.53
CA TYR A 158 6.49 8.05 -4.02
C TYR A 158 5.86 7.09 -4.99
N ASP A 159 6.43 6.93 -6.18
CA ASP A 159 6.00 5.91 -7.11
C ASP A 159 6.18 4.51 -6.51
N VAL A 160 5.12 3.70 -6.47
CA VAL A 160 5.15 2.41 -5.74
C VAL A 160 6.05 1.34 -6.35
N GLU A 161 6.45 1.53 -7.61
CA GLU A 161 7.28 0.61 -8.38
C GLU A 161 8.75 1.06 -8.36
N THR A 162 9.01 2.34 -8.67
CA THR A 162 10.38 2.85 -8.74
C THR A 162 10.90 3.31 -7.37
N LEU A 163 10.00 3.51 -6.40
CA LEU A 163 10.26 4.07 -5.07
C LEU A 163 10.81 5.51 -5.09
N GLN A 164 10.81 6.15 -6.26
CA GLN A 164 11.28 7.50 -6.41
C GLN A 164 10.22 8.50 -5.96
N VAL A 165 10.68 9.60 -5.36
CA VAL A 165 9.82 10.74 -5.05
C VAL A 165 9.31 11.37 -6.35
N VAL A 166 8.02 11.70 -6.38
CA VAL A 166 7.43 12.53 -7.41
C VAL A 166 7.74 13.97 -7.05
N GLU A 167 8.58 14.62 -7.84
CA GLU A 167 8.85 16.04 -7.68
C GLU A 167 7.56 16.83 -7.98
N VAL A 168 7.05 17.54 -6.98
CA VAL A 168 5.93 18.50 -7.12
C VAL A 168 6.43 19.88 -6.72
N THR A 169 6.02 20.92 -7.45
CA THR A 169 6.50 22.30 -7.21
C THR A 169 5.70 23.02 -6.13
N GLY A 170 4.53 22.48 -5.79
CA GLY A 170 3.70 22.95 -4.68
C GLY A 170 2.52 22.00 -4.41
N PRO A 171 1.75 22.25 -3.34
CA PRO A 171 0.53 21.52 -3.07
C PRO A 171 -0.52 21.75 -4.17
N GLY A 172 -1.25 20.70 -4.55
CA GLY A 172 -2.40 20.82 -5.46
C GLY A 172 -2.02 21.05 -6.92
N GLU A 173 -1.11 20.24 -7.45
CA GLU A 173 -0.58 20.38 -8.80
C GLU A 173 -0.88 19.13 -9.65
N PHE A 174 -1.23 19.35 -10.93
CA PHE A 174 -1.24 18.28 -11.94
C PHE A 174 0.17 18.04 -12.49
N ARG A 175 0.56 16.77 -12.58
CA ARG A 175 1.81 16.33 -13.20
C ARG A 175 1.52 15.33 -14.30
N SER A 176 2.15 15.53 -15.45
CA SER A 176 2.20 14.53 -16.51
C SER A 176 3.21 13.45 -16.14
N ILE A 177 2.72 12.26 -15.86
CA ILE A 177 3.51 11.09 -15.48
C ILE A 177 3.62 10.15 -16.68
N ASP A 178 4.84 9.67 -16.96
CA ASP A 178 5.07 8.59 -17.91
C ASP A 178 4.28 7.34 -17.49
N ALA A 179 3.34 6.94 -18.35
CA ALA A 179 2.45 5.82 -18.14
C ALA A 179 2.45 4.89 -19.36
N PRO A 180 3.60 4.32 -19.76
CA PRO A 180 3.65 3.32 -20.82
C PRO A 180 2.71 2.14 -20.52
N VAL A 181 2.48 1.30 -21.51
CA VAL A 181 1.44 0.26 -21.47
C VAL A 181 1.55 -0.70 -20.28
N ASP A 182 2.75 -0.89 -19.73
CA ASP A 182 3.06 -1.72 -18.57
C ASP A 182 3.01 -0.98 -17.21
N LYS A 183 2.99 0.35 -17.22
CA LYS A 183 2.93 1.18 -16.00
C LYS A 183 1.51 1.30 -15.45
N ILE A 184 1.39 1.14 -14.14
CA ILE A 184 0.19 1.51 -13.36
C ILE A 184 0.55 2.74 -12.53
N PRO A 185 -0.01 3.94 -12.84
CA PRO A 185 0.25 5.14 -12.04
C PRO A 185 -0.36 4.99 -10.64
N VAL A 186 0.48 4.60 -9.69
CA VAL A 186 0.13 4.44 -8.27
C VAL A 186 1.25 5.01 -7.42
N PHE A 187 0.86 5.80 -6.43
CA PHE A 187 1.79 6.56 -5.61
C PHE A 187 1.47 6.40 -4.14
N GLN A 188 2.48 6.04 -3.36
CA GLN A 188 2.39 5.98 -1.91
C GLN A 188 2.61 7.37 -1.32
N ARG A 189 1.69 7.81 -0.46
CA ARG A 189 1.77 9.08 0.26
C ARG A 189 2.93 9.04 1.27
N GLY A 190 3.72 10.10 1.36
CA GLY A 190 4.65 10.31 2.45
C GLY A 190 3.93 10.36 3.79
N GLY A 191 4.56 9.85 4.84
CA GLY A 191 3.91 9.66 6.12
C GLY A 191 3.18 8.32 6.27
N SER A 192 3.37 7.37 5.36
CA SER A 192 2.65 6.08 5.38
C SER A 192 3.56 4.85 5.43
N ILE A 193 3.09 3.80 6.10
CA ILE A 193 3.73 2.48 6.14
C ILE A 193 2.77 1.45 5.54
N VAL A 194 3.14 0.86 4.40
CA VAL A 194 2.32 -0.12 3.68
C VAL A 194 2.91 -1.52 3.83
N PRO A 195 2.22 -2.47 4.50
CA PRO A 195 2.64 -3.85 4.59
C PRO A 195 2.38 -4.60 3.27
N ARG A 196 3.35 -5.41 2.85
CA ARG A 196 3.29 -6.24 1.63
C ARG A 196 3.76 -7.66 1.91
N LYS A 197 3.32 -8.64 1.12
CA LYS A 197 3.92 -10.00 1.07
C LYS A 197 4.60 -10.18 -0.28
N GLN A 198 5.94 -10.20 -0.31
CA GLN A 198 6.69 -10.27 -1.58
C GLN A 198 7.03 -11.68 -2.03
N ARG A 199 6.80 -12.69 -1.20
CA ARG A 199 6.84 -14.10 -1.60
C ARG A 199 5.53 -14.46 -2.30
N LEU A 200 5.43 -14.10 -3.57
CA LEU A 200 4.21 -14.31 -4.35
C LEU A 200 4.00 -15.80 -4.64
N ARG A 201 2.76 -16.26 -4.46
CA ARG A 201 2.35 -17.63 -4.71
C ARG A 201 1.13 -17.69 -5.60
N ARG A 202 0.67 -18.91 -5.89
CA ARG A 202 -0.46 -19.16 -6.80
C ARG A 202 -1.83 -18.80 -6.22
N SER A 203 -1.95 -18.60 -4.91
CA SER A 203 -3.18 -18.23 -4.20
C SER A 203 -2.87 -17.53 -2.87
N SER A 204 -3.83 -16.76 -2.34
CA SER A 204 -3.73 -16.10 -1.03
C SER A 204 -3.52 -17.11 0.10
N LEU A 205 -4.23 -18.25 0.08
CA LEU A 205 -4.09 -19.32 1.07
C LEU A 205 -2.65 -19.80 1.20
N MET A 206 -1.93 -19.92 0.09
CA MET A 206 -0.52 -20.33 0.15
C MET A 206 0.39 -19.24 0.71
N MET A 207 -0.03 -17.98 0.66
CA MET A 207 0.69 -16.84 1.23
C MET A 207 0.38 -16.61 2.71
N ALA A 208 -0.59 -17.32 3.30
CA ALA A 208 -1.03 -17.10 4.69
C ALA A 208 0.15 -17.05 5.67
N GLY A 209 1.07 -18.02 5.61
CA GLY A 209 2.28 -18.09 6.45
C GLY A 209 3.52 -17.35 5.92
N ASP A 210 3.44 -16.59 4.83
CA ASP A 210 4.60 -15.86 4.29
C ASP A 210 4.96 -14.61 5.11
N PRO A 211 6.24 -14.22 5.15
CA PRO A 211 6.68 -13.04 5.85
C PRO A 211 6.26 -11.74 5.16
N TYR A 212 6.22 -10.68 5.96
CA TYR A 212 5.88 -9.32 5.56
C TYR A 212 7.13 -8.52 5.16
N THR A 213 6.89 -7.56 4.28
CA THR A 213 7.75 -6.42 4.01
C THR A 213 7.02 -5.16 4.39
N LEU A 214 7.66 -4.27 5.14
CA LEU A 214 7.16 -2.93 5.40
C LEU A 214 7.78 -1.94 4.42
N VAL A 215 6.95 -1.19 3.69
CA VAL A 215 7.40 -0.07 2.85
C VAL A 215 7.04 1.23 3.56
N VAL A 216 8.04 1.88 4.14
CA VAL A 216 7.97 3.10 4.95
C VAL A 216 8.27 4.29 4.03
N ALA A 217 7.25 5.09 3.72
CA ALA A 217 7.39 6.30 2.92
C ALA A 217 7.41 7.52 3.83
N LEU A 218 8.56 8.17 3.97
CA LEU A 218 8.73 9.30 4.88
C LEU A 218 8.02 10.56 4.37
N ASP A 219 7.39 11.30 5.26
CA ASP A 219 6.93 12.66 5.01
C ASP A 219 8.10 13.66 5.01
N ASP A 220 7.81 14.94 4.80
CA ASP A 220 8.77 16.05 4.86
C ASP A 220 9.41 16.24 6.25
N GLY A 221 8.80 15.70 7.30
CA GLY A 221 9.32 15.65 8.66
C GLY A 221 10.08 14.36 9.00
N GLY A 222 10.30 13.46 8.03
CA GLY A 222 10.98 12.18 8.27
C GLY A 222 10.15 11.18 9.09
N ARG A 223 8.81 11.27 9.04
CA ARG A 223 7.89 10.41 9.80
C ARG A 223 7.04 9.53 8.88
N ALA A 224 6.52 8.44 9.44
CA ALA A 224 5.49 7.62 8.80
C ALA A 224 4.72 6.76 9.79
N ASP A 225 3.44 6.49 9.52
CA ASP A 225 2.61 5.58 10.31
C ASP A 225 1.85 4.59 9.41
N GLY A 226 1.52 3.43 9.95
CA GLY A 226 0.64 2.48 9.28
C GLY A 226 0.21 1.34 10.19
N ASN A 227 -0.84 0.63 9.79
CA ASN A 227 -1.39 -0.49 10.54
C ASN A 227 -1.31 -1.78 9.74
N LEU A 228 -1.32 -2.91 10.46
CA LEU A 228 -1.50 -4.25 9.91
C LEU A 228 -2.46 -5.03 10.79
N TYR A 229 -3.60 -5.41 10.22
CA TYR A 229 -4.56 -6.30 10.84
C TYR A 229 -4.23 -7.77 10.55
N LEU A 230 -4.40 -8.64 11.56
CA LEU A 230 -4.12 -10.07 11.48
C LEU A 230 -5.19 -10.86 12.23
N ASP A 231 -5.70 -11.91 11.60
CA ASP A 231 -6.52 -12.98 12.18
C ASP A 231 -6.25 -14.30 11.44
N ASP A 232 -7.11 -15.31 11.60
CA ASP A 232 -6.99 -16.60 10.90
C ASP A 232 -7.50 -16.58 9.44
N GLU A 233 -8.03 -15.44 8.97
CA GLU A 233 -8.60 -15.22 7.64
C GLU A 233 -9.79 -16.14 7.27
N GLU A 234 -10.35 -16.90 8.21
CA GLU A 234 -11.38 -17.94 7.94
C GLU A 234 -12.59 -17.87 8.88
N SER A 235 -12.36 -17.70 10.19
CA SER A 235 -13.39 -17.88 11.21
C SER A 235 -14.01 -16.56 11.68
N TYR A 236 -14.90 -16.66 12.68
CA TYR A 236 -15.45 -15.49 13.38
C TYR A 236 -14.74 -15.21 14.70
N ASP A 237 -13.62 -15.87 15.00
CA ASP A 237 -12.92 -15.74 16.28
C ASP A 237 -12.38 -14.32 16.50
N TYR A 238 -12.20 -13.54 15.43
CA TYR A 238 -11.89 -12.11 15.50
C TYR A 238 -12.94 -11.28 16.25
N ARG A 239 -14.17 -11.79 16.40
CA ARG A 239 -15.27 -11.14 17.13
C ARG A 239 -15.24 -11.41 18.63
N ASP A 240 -14.54 -12.45 19.09
CA ASP A 240 -14.41 -12.73 20.51
C ASP A 240 -13.45 -11.69 21.11
N THR A 241 -13.95 -10.90 22.06
CA THR A 241 -13.18 -9.88 22.78
C THR A 241 -12.93 -10.25 24.24
N GLU A 242 -13.52 -11.34 24.74
CA GLU A 242 -13.44 -11.76 26.15
C GLU A 242 -12.31 -12.77 26.39
N GLY A 243 -11.93 -13.57 25.38
CA GLY A 243 -10.91 -14.63 25.49
C GLY A 243 -9.48 -14.27 25.05
N GLY A 244 -9.16 -12.99 24.88
CA GLY A 244 -7.91 -12.55 24.24
C GLY A 244 -8.03 -12.36 22.72
N GLY A 245 -9.09 -12.90 22.09
CA GLY A 245 -9.52 -12.61 20.73
C GLY A 245 -8.69 -13.22 19.60
N GLY A 246 -9.37 -13.73 18.57
CA GLY A 246 -8.78 -14.33 17.37
C GLY A 246 -8.20 -13.34 16.38
N ARG A 247 -7.82 -12.13 16.84
CA ARG A 247 -7.23 -11.07 16.05
C ARG A 247 -6.13 -10.30 16.78
N THR A 248 -5.32 -9.57 16.03
CA THR A 248 -4.40 -8.54 16.53
C THR A 248 -4.23 -7.44 15.48
N THR A 249 -3.99 -6.21 15.93
CA THR A 249 -3.64 -5.10 15.06
C THR A 249 -2.31 -4.55 15.50
N ARG A 250 -1.36 -4.46 14.57
CA ARG A 250 -0.03 -3.91 14.80
C ARG A 250 0.02 -2.50 14.24
N ARG A 251 0.48 -1.54 15.05
CA ARG A 251 0.81 -0.19 14.60
C ARG A 251 2.31 -0.11 14.37
N PHE A 252 2.67 0.38 13.20
CA PHE A 252 4.04 0.75 12.85
C PHE A 252 4.15 2.27 12.83
N SER A 253 5.21 2.80 13.43
CA SER A 253 5.49 4.24 13.42
C SER A 253 6.99 4.47 13.25
N PHE A 254 7.35 5.37 12.34
CA PHE A 254 8.72 5.82 12.11
C PHE A 254 8.84 7.28 12.51
N GLU A 255 9.73 7.58 13.45
CA GLU A 255 10.05 8.95 13.85
C GLU A 255 11.47 9.00 14.44
N GLY A 256 12.21 10.09 14.17
CA GLY A 256 13.55 10.28 14.74
C GLY A 256 14.56 9.19 14.39
N GLY A 257 14.41 8.54 13.23
CA GLY A 257 15.27 7.43 12.81
C GLY A 257 14.88 6.06 13.39
N VAL A 258 13.78 5.96 14.13
CA VAL A 258 13.34 4.71 14.78
C VAL A 258 12.03 4.22 14.18
N LEU A 259 12.02 3.01 13.61
CA LEU A 259 10.80 2.27 13.29
C LEU A 259 10.39 1.44 14.50
N THR A 260 9.18 1.68 15.02
CA THR A 260 8.58 0.89 16.08
C THR A 260 7.46 0.01 15.54
N GLY A 261 7.34 -1.20 16.06
CA GLY A 261 6.15 -2.03 15.94
C GLY A 261 5.54 -2.24 17.33
N ARG A 262 4.25 -1.93 17.49
CA ARG A 262 3.52 -2.06 18.76
C ARG A 262 2.14 -2.68 18.56
N ALA A 263 1.66 -3.41 19.57
CA ALA A 263 0.26 -3.83 19.61
C ALA A 263 -0.62 -2.59 19.75
N VAL A 264 -1.72 -2.52 18.98
CA VAL A 264 -2.78 -1.56 19.26
C VAL A 264 -3.53 -2.03 20.51
N GLU A 265 -3.75 -1.13 21.46
CA GLU A 265 -4.48 -1.43 22.69
C GLU A 265 -5.87 -2.00 22.38
N GLY A 266 -6.23 -3.10 23.04
CA GLY A 266 -7.52 -3.78 22.83
C GLY A 266 -7.64 -4.56 21.51
N SER A 267 -6.57 -4.71 20.73
CA SER A 267 -6.63 -5.42 19.44
C SER A 267 -6.62 -6.94 19.51
N GLY A 268 -6.41 -7.53 20.70
CA GLY A 268 -6.37 -8.98 20.92
C GLY A 268 -4.96 -9.59 20.93
N THR A 269 -4.88 -10.90 21.07
CA THR A 269 -3.67 -11.68 21.36
C THR A 269 -3.30 -12.67 20.26
N TYR A 270 -3.95 -12.61 19.09
CA TYR A 270 -3.59 -13.46 17.96
C TYR A 270 -2.12 -13.24 17.58
N SER A 271 -1.35 -14.32 17.49
CA SER A 271 0.09 -14.27 17.25
C SER A 271 0.47 -15.32 16.21
N PRO A 272 0.45 -14.96 14.92
CA PRO A 272 0.84 -15.88 13.86
C PRO A 272 2.37 -15.95 13.78
N ALA A 273 2.90 -17.08 13.27
CA ALA A 273 4.35 -17.29 13.14
C ALA A 273 5.01 -16.46 12.01
N ASN A 274 4.25 -15.59 11.34
CA ASN A 274 4.75 -14.73 10.27
C ASN A 274 5.79 -13.76 10.82
N THR A 275 6.84 -13.49 10.04
CA THR A 275 7.89 -12.54 10.40
C THR A 275 7.89 -11.30 9.51
N ILE A 276 8.60 -10.25 9.92
CA ILE A 276 9.00 -9.13 9.07
C ILE A 276 10.38 -9.46 8.50
N GLU A 277 10.45 -9.88 7.24
CA GLU A 277 11.72 -10.27 6.59
C GLU A 277 12.45 -9.07 5.96
N ARG A 278 11.76 -7.95 5.76
CA ARG A 278 12.35 -6.78 5.11
C ARG A 278 11.65 -5.48 5.48
N VAL A 279 12.44 -4.43 5.64
CA VAL A 279 11.98 -3.05 5.76
C VAL A 279 12.62 -2.23 4.65
N VAL A 280 11.81 -1.49 3.90
CA VAL A 280 12.23 -0.56 2.86
C VAL A 280 11.80 0.83 3.30
N ILE A 281 12.75 1.71 3.53
CA ILE A 281 12.50 3.10 3.98
C ILE A 281 12.90 4.02 2.83
N VAL A 282 11.94 4.76 2.29
CA VAL A 282 12.13 5.67 1.16
C VAL A 282 12.07 7.12 1.65
N GLY A 283 12.94 7.97 1.11
CA GLY A 283 13.08 9.37 1.53
C GLY A 283 14.15 9.61 2.60
N VAL A 284 15.10 8.69 2.78
CA VAL A 284 16.20 8.85 3.77
C VAL A 284 17.33 9.69 3.16
N ASN A 285 17.57 10.89 3.71
CA ASN A 285 18.45 11.88 3.07
C ASN A 285 19.94 11.58 3.18
N ALA A 286 20.35 10.76 4.14
CA ALA A 286 21.74 10.38 4.35
C ALA A 286 21.88 8.86 4.51
N ALA A 287 23.05 8.32 4.18
CA ALA A 287 23.34 6.92 4.45
C ALA A 287 23.42 6.69 5.98
N PRO A 288 22.67 5.72 6.55
CA PRO A 288 22.88 5.33 7.95
C PRO A 288 24.29 4.79 8.16
N SER A 289 24.88 5.03 9.33
CA SER A 289 26.13 4.41 9.76
C SER A 289 25.92 2.99 10.30
N SER A 290 24.75 2.71 10.85
CA SER A 290 24.36 1.40 11.37
C SER A 290 22.85 1.27 11.47
N VAL A 291 22.37 0.03 11.43
CA VAL A 291 20.98 -0.33 11.75
C VAL A 291 20.99 -1.34 12.89
N THR A 292 20.20 -1.09 13.91
CA THR A 292 20.06 -1.99 15.07
C THR A 292 18.61 -2.36 15.31
N LEU A 293 18.39 -3.55 15.86
CA LEU A 293 17.09 -4.07 16.27
C LEU A 293 17.10 -4.36 17.77
N HIS A 294 16.13 -3.81 18.47
CA HIS A 294 15.92 -4.03 19.89
C HIS A 294 14.52 -4.63 20.10
N MET A 295 14.46 -5.70 20.91
CA MET A 295 13.23 -6.38 21.27
C MET A 295 12.92 -6.04 22.74
N PRO A 296 11.91 -5.21 23.05
CA PRO A 296 11.63 -4.80 24.43
C PRO A 296 11.39 -5.96 25.41
N ALA A 297 10.86 -7.08 24.92
CA ALA A 297 10.60 -8.26 25.74
C ALA A 297 11.86 -9.13 26.00
N ALA A 298 12.93 -8.96 25.23
CA ALA A 298 14.18 -9.69 25.43
C ALA A 298 15.10 -8.86 26.34
N ALA A 299 15.59 -9.47 27.43
CA ALA A 299 16.51 -8.82 28.39
C ALA A 299 17.94 -8.59 27.82
N GLY A 300 18.07 -8.34 26.52
CA GLY A 300 19.33 -8.36 25.77
C GLY A 300 19.67 -7.04 25.07
N THR A 301 20.95 -6.93 24.67
CA THR A 301 21.50 -5.87 23.83
C THR A 301 20.91 -5.90 22.42
N ALA A 302 20.73 -4.71 21.83
CA ALA A 302 20.30 -4.57 20.44
C ALA A 302 21.22 -5.35 19.48
N SER A 303 20.63 -6.05 18.50
CA SER A 303 21.36 -6.74 17.44
C SER A 303 21.63 -5.79 16.27
N SER A 304 22.75 -5.97 15.58
CA SER A 304 23.04 -5.22 14.34
C SER A 304 22.43 -5.92 13.14
N LEU A 305 21.85 -5.16 12.21
CA LEU A 305 21.27 -5.65 10.97
C LEU A 305 22.06 -5.15 9.74
N ASP A 306 22.17 -6.01 8.74
CA ASP A 306 22.68 -5.64 7.42
C ASP A 306 21.67 -4.77 6.67
N PHE A 307 22.17 -3.76 5.97
CA PHE A 307 21.35 -2.86 5.16
C PHE A 307 22.10 -2.41 3.90
N THR A 308 21.34 -1.95 2.91
CA THR A 308 21.86 -1.24 1.74
C THR A 308 21.24 0.15 1.70
N TYR A 309 22.00 1.14 1.21
CA TYR A 309 21.50 2.48 0.92
C TYR A 309 21.76 2.82 -0.55
N ASP A 310 20.71 3.19 -1.27
CA ASP A 310 20.79 3.76 -2.59
C ASP A 310 20.66 5.28 -2.49
N ALA A 311 21.76 5.99 -2.76
CA ALA A 311 21.80 7.45 -2.68
C ALA A 311 21.02 8.15 -3.81
N LEU A 312 20.83 7.49 -4.96
CA LEU A 312 20.09 8.05 -6.09
C LEU A 312 18.59 8.06 -5.80
N THR A 313 18.09 6.95 -5.25
CA THR A 313 16.66 6.81 -4.91
C THR A 313 16.33 7.16 -3.46
N ARG A 314 17.35 7.42 -2.62
CA ARG A 314 17.24 7.70 -1.18
C ARG A 314 16.50 6.59 -0.43
N VAL A 315 16.86 5.34 -0.74
CA VAL A 315 16.21 4.14 -0.19
C VAL A 315 17.16 3.35 0.69
N VAL A 316 16.75 3.12 1.94
CA VAL A 316 17.38 2.15 2.84
C VAL A 316 16.60 0.84 2.74
N THR A 317 17.30 -0.29 2.51
CA THR A 317 16.71 -1.62 2.58
C THR A 317 17.40 -2.43 3.67
N VAL A 318 16.65 -2.77 4.71
CA VAL A 318 17.09 -3.67 5.80
C VAL A 318 16.57 -5.07 5.49
N ARG A 319 17.47 -6.05 5.39
CA ARG A 319 17.11 -7.44 5.06
C ARG A 319 17.20 -8.31 6.32
N LYS A 320 16.25 -9.24 6.46
CA LYS A 320 16.16 -10.21 7.55
C LYS A 320 16.19 -9.59 8.97
N PRO A 321 15.30 -8.62 9.30
CA PRO A 321 15.01 -8.36 10.71
C PRO A 321 14.52 -9.64 11.41
N ASP A 322 13.74 -10.47 10.69
CA ASP A 322 13.22 -11.79 11.10
C ASP A 322 12.51 -11.78 12.47
N VAL A 323 11.95 -10.63 12.83
CA VAL A 323 11.09 -10.46 14.01
C VAL A 323 9.69 -11.00 13.73
N CYS A 324 9.07 -11.66 14.71
CA CYS A 324 7.66 -12.04 14.63
C CYS A 324 6.80 -10.80 14.44
N VAL A 325 5.84 -10.82 13.51
CA VAL A 325 5.00 -9.65 13.20
C VAL A 325 4.16 -9.21 14.40
N ALA A 326 3.84 -10.14 15.30
CA ALA A 326 3.06 -9.88 16.52
C ALA A 326 3.89 -9.35 17.69
N ASP A 327 5.22 -9.35 17.60
CA ASP A 327 6.09 -8.89 18.68
C ASP A 327 6.33 -7.38 18.59
N ASP A 328 6.55 -6.76 19.76
CA ASP A 328 7.01 -5.38 19.83
C ASP A 328 8.51 -5.32 19.48
N PHE A 329 8.91 -4.30 18.72
CA PHE A 329 10.30 -4.09 18.34
C PHE A 329 10.62 -2.62 18.07
N ASP A 330 11.91 -2.28 18.15
CA ASP A 330 12.49 -1.00 17.75
C ASP A 330 13.64 -1.25 16.76
N LEU A 331 13.50 -0.77 15.54
CA LEU A 331 14.56 -0.77 14.53
C LEU A 331 15.09 0.65 14.38
N THR A 332 16.35 0.88 14.74
CA THR A 332 16.97 2.20 14.78
C THR A 332 17.97 2.37 13.64
N LEU A 333 17.80 3.44 12.84
CA LEU A 333 18.82 3.97 11.94
C LEU A 333 19.69 4.97 12.72
N SER A 334 20.99 4.71 12.79
CA SER A 334 21.95 5.68 13.33
C SER A 334 22.65 6.41 12.19
N PHE A 335 22.91 7.70 12.38
CA PHE A 335 23.60 8.55 11.41
C PHE A 335 24.87 9.13 12.05
N ALA A 336 25.83 9.53 11.22
CA ALA A 336 27.02 10.23 11.71
C ALA A 336 26.63 11.58 12.33
N ALA A 337 27.42 12.07 13.28
CA ALA A 337 27.19 13.37 13.90
C ALA A 337 27.16 14.48 12.83
N GLY A 338 26.01 15.18 12.71
CA GLY A 338 25.81 16.27 11.75
C GLY A 338 25.06 15.91 10.46
N SER A 339 24.73 14.64 10.22
CA SER A 339 23.77 14.25 9.16
C SER A 339 22.37 14.06 9.75
N THR A 340 21.38 14.74 9.18
CA THR A 340 19.96 14.60 9.57
C THR A 340 19.28 13.52 8.74
N SER A 341 18.36 12.79 9.37
CA SER A 341 17.43 11.83 8.77
C SER A 341 16.57 12.48 7.68
#